data_AF-A0A4U0WJ60-F1
#
_entry.id   AF-A0A4U0WJ60-F1
#
_cell.length_a   1.000
_cell.length_b   1.000
_cell.length_c   1.000
_cell.angle_alpha   90.00
_cell.angle_beta   90.00
_cell.angle_gamma   90.00
#
_symmetry.space_group_name_H-M   'P 1'
#
loop_
_entity.id
_entity.type
_entity.pdbx_description
1 polymer ?
#
loop_
_entity_poly.entity_id
_entity_poly.type
_entity_poly.pdbx_seq_one_letter_code
_entity_poly.pdbx_strand_id
1 'polypeptide(L)'
;MRASFSAPSQVVPPPSPTLARGTQLDRPLRKRNLSSFLTRNVCEDALLESELLLLAFATGIQDGTTYPDFLCFASNQTGNSVLLAVGLTRLGGVPINLSNVGVSLSLFIAGGWIMGQLGNAFGCRRRLWLLVSSLLQTAMVFAAAGIIYRLGVAETGPVALGVIALLAFSSGDQVAMARSLKIMEITTAMATAAYIDLLIDPELFKARNRPRNRRVLFLISLVAGSFAGAFAYARA
;
A
#
# COMPACT_ATOMS: atom_id res chain seq x y z
N MET A 1 -11.69 42.33 -59.38
CA MET A 1 -12.52 41.10 -59.31
C MET A 1 -13.24 41.08 -57.97
N ARG A 2 -14.56 41.36 -57.96
CA ARG A 2 -15.42 41.21 -56.78
C ARG A 2 -15.89 39.76 -56.72
N ALA A 3 -15.51 39.02 -55.68
CA ALA A 3 -16.05 37.70 -55.41
C ALA A 3 -17.27 37.85 -54.49
N SER A 4 -18.44 37.50 -55.03
CA SER A 4 -19.70 37.29 -54.32
C SER A 4 -19.80 35.81 -53.97
N PHE A 5 -19.99 35.41 -52.71
CA PHE A 5 -20.48 34.07 -52.37
C PHE A 5 -21.32 34.04 -51.08
N SER A 6 -22.62 33.87 -51.31
CA SER A 6 -23.69 33.12 -50.60
C SER A 6 -23.69 32.94 -49.07
N ALA A 7 -24.81 33.31 -48.46
CA ALA A 7 -25.21 32.96 -47.10
C ALA A 7 -25.48 31.46 -46.91
N PRO A 8 -25.25 30.89 -45.70
CA PRO A 8 -25.48 29.48 -45.42
C PRO A 8 -26.98 29.15 -45.27
N SER A 9 -27.38 28.01 -45.83
CA SER A 9 -28.71 27.42 -45.76
C SER A 9 -29.08 27.00 -44.33
N GLN A 10 -30.28 27.36 -43.88
CA GLN A 10 -30.80 26.91 -42.59
C GLN A 10 -31.15 25.42 -42.63
N VAL A 11 -30.50 24.64 -41.77
CA VAL A 11 -30.81 23.23 -41.53
C VAL A 11 -31.99 23.15 -40.55
N VAL A 12 -33.15 22.69 -41.03
CA VAL A 12 -34.30 22.39 -40.16
C VAL A 12 -34.02 21.09 -39.40
N PRO A 13 -34.10 21.05 -38.06
CA PRO A 13 -33.89 19.82 -37.31
C PRO A 13 -35.09 18.85 -37.47
N PRO A 14 -34.86 17.53 -37.48
CA PRO A 14 -35.94 16.55 -37.58
C PRO A 14 -36.81 16.53 -36.31
N PRO A 15 -38.09 16.11 -36.41
CA PRO A 15 -39.01 16.09 -35.28
C PRO A 15 -38.54 15.11 -34.18
N SER A 16 -38.73 15.53 -32.92
CA SER A 16 -38.32 14.79 -31.73
C SER A 16 -39.06 13.45 -31.62
N PRO A 17 -38.36 12.34 -31.32
CA PRO A 17 -39.03 11.06 -31.11
C PRO A 17 -39.85 11.09 -29.82
N THR A 18 -41.14 10.87 -29.97
CA THR A 18 -42.13 10.69 -28.92
C THR A 18 -41.64 9.68 -27.89
N LEU A 19 -41.50 10.10 -26.63
CA LEU A 19 -41.15 9.26 -25.50
C LEU A 19 -42.21 8.17 -25.30
N ALA A 20 -41.95 6.97 -25.84
CA ALA A 20 -42.66 5.76 -25.45
C ALA A 20 -42.36 5.49 -23.97
N ARG A 21 -43.34 5.82 -23.12
CA ARG A 21 -43.34 5.54 -21.68
C ARG A 21 -43.54 4.03 -21.48
N GLY A 22 -42.48 3.27 -21.75
CA GLY A 22 -42.39 1.85 -21.45
C GLY A 22 -42.15 1.65 -19.96
N THR A 23 -43.16 1.09 -19.28
CA THR A 23 -43.09 0.48 -17.97
C THR A 23 -41.81 -0.34 -17.79
N GLN A 24 -40.83 0.16 -17.03
CA GLN A 24 -39.76 -0.68 -16.49
C GLN A 24 -40.40 -1.58 -15.44
N LEU A 25 -40.84 -2.76 -15.88
CA LEU A 25 -41.14 -3.87 -14.98
C LEU A 25 -39.91 -4.19 -14.14
N ASP A 26 -40.15 -4.38 -12.86
CA ASP A 26 -39.27 -4.87 -11.81
C ASP A 26 -38.14 -5.76 -12.32
N ARG A 27 -36.90 -5.25 -12.27
CA ARG A 27 -35.72 -6.11 -12.40
C ARG A 27 -35.66 -6.99 -11.14
N PRO A 28 -35.73 -8.33 -11.26
CA PRO A 28 -35.57 -9.19 -10.10
C PRO A 28 -34.20 -8.92 -9.46
N LEU A 29 -34.16 -8.82 -8.13
CA LEU A 29 -32.93 -8.70 -7.33
C LEU A 29 -32.02 -9.89 -7.68
N ARG A 30 -31.14 -9.70 -8.67
CA ARG A 30 -30.24 -10.72 -9.19
C ARG A 30 -29.40 -11.24 -8.02
N LYS A 31 -29.64 -12.49 -7.59
CA LYS A 31 -28.84 -13.18 -6.56
C LYS A 31 -27.37 -12.98 -6.93
N ARG A 32 -26.66 -12.16 -6.15
CA ARG A 32 -25.25 -11.85 -6.38
C ARG A 32 -24.47 -13.14 -6.16
N ASN A 33 -24.02 -13.77 -7.25
CA ASN A 33 -23.15 -14.93 -7.18
C ASN A 33 -21.80 -14.50 -6.55
N LEU A 34 -21.38 -15.16 -5.47
CA LEU A 34 -20.15 -14.86 -4.75
C LEU A 34 -18.92 -14.87 -5.66
N SER A 35 -18.84 -15.83 -6.59
CA SER A 35 -17.76 -15.90 -7.60
C SER A 35 -17.72 -14.64 -8.47
N SER A 36 -18.90 -14.15 -8.88
CA SER A 36 -19.01 -12.91 -9.66
C SER A 36 -18.68 -11.64 -8.86
N PHE A 37 -18.72 -11.71 -7.53
CA PHE A 37 -18.30 -10.61 -6.66
C PHE A 37 -16.77 -10.65 -6.48
N LEU A 38 -16.22 -11.81 -6.12
CA LEU A 38 -14.80 -12.01 -5.83
C LEU A 38 -13.89 -11.77 -7.07
N THR A 39 -14.39 -11.98 -8.27
CA THR A 39 -13.64 -11.76 -9.52
C THR A 39 -13.67 -10.30 -10.00
N ARG A 40 -14.47 -9.42 -9.38
CA ARG A 40 -14.53 -8.00 -9.75
C ARG A 40 -13.35 -7.23 -9.20
N ASN A 41 -12.97 -6.19 -9.93
CA ASN A 41 -12.03 -5.20 -9.45
C ASN A 41 -12.64 -4.38 -8.30
N VAL A 42 -11.81 -4.01 -7.33
CA VAL A 42 -12.18 -3.06 -6.28
C VAL A 42 -12.24 -1.65 -6.87
N CYS A 43 -13.19 -0.86 -6.39
CA CYS A 43 -13.35 0.54 -6.75
C CYS A 43 -12.60 1.42 -5.74
N GLU A 44 -12.19 2.61 -6.16
CA GLU A 44 -11.59 3.58 -5.24
C GLU A 44 -12.69 4.22 -4.40
N ASP A 45 -12.92 3.65 -3.22
CA ASP A 45 -13.87 4.13 -2.23
C ASP A 45 -13.19 4.45 -0.90
N ALA A 46 -13.96 5.02 0.02
CA ALA A 46 -13.45 5.40 1.35
C ALA A 46 -12.99 4.18 2.17
N LEU A 47 -13.54 3.00 1.92
CA LEU A 47 -13.14 1.78 2.63
C LEU A 47 -11.75 1.34 2.21
N LEU A 48 -11.46 1.33 0.91
CA LEU A 48 -10.12 1.03 0.39
C LEU A 48 -9.08 2.04 0.90
N GLU A 49 -9.42 3.33 0.92
CA GLU A 49 -8.53 4.35 1.50
C GLU A 49 -8.28 4.12 2.98
N SER A 50 -9.34 3.80 3.74
CA SER A 50 -9.22 3.51 5.18
C SER A 50 -8.35 2.29 5.44
N GLU A 51 -8.49 1.24 4.63
CA GLU A 51 -7.65 0.04 4.69
C GLU A 51 -6.17 0.39 4.46
N LEU A 52 -5.84 1.15 3.41
CA LEU A 52 -4.47 1.58 3.14
C LEU A 52 -3.88 2.44 4.27
N LEU A 53 -4.71 3.29 4.90
CA LEU A 53 -4.28 4.09 6.06
C LEU A 53 -4.04 3.21 7.30
N LEU A 54 -4.85 2.17 7.52
CA LEU A 54 -4.65 1.20 8.59
C LEU A 54 -3.38 0.37 8.35
N LEU A 55 -3.11 -0.01 7.11
CA LEU A 55 -1.86 -0.68 6.74
C LEU A 55 -0.65 0.22 7.00
N ALA A 56 -0.73 1.51 6.65
CA ALA A 56 0.34 2.46 6.97
C ALA A 56 0.59 2.58 8.49
N PHE A 57 -0.48 2.64 9.29
CA PHE A 57 -0.39 2.62 10.74
C PHE A 57 0.26 1.32 11.27
N ALA A 58 -0.16 0.16 10.76
CA ALA A 58 0.41 -1.13 11.12
C ALA A 58 1.90 -1.24 10.74
N THR A 59 2.28 -0.73 9.56
CA THR A 59 3.68 -0.63 9.13
C THR A 59 4.50 0.23 10.09
N GLY A 60 3.94 1.36 10.53
CA GLY A 60 4.56 2.19 11.55
C GLY A 60 4.82 1.43 12.86
N ILE A 61 3.81 0.69 13.37
CA ILE A 61 3.96 -0.15 14.56
C ILE A 61 5.08 -1.18 14.36
N GLN A 62 5.02 -1.92 13.25
CA GLN A 62 5.99 -2.97 12.94
C GLN A 62 7.42 -2.46 12.95
N ASP A 63 7.72 -1.36 12.24
CA ASP A 63 9.08 -0.81 12.23
C ASP A 63 9.47 -0.21 13.59
N GLY A 64 8.52 0.35 14.34
CA GLY A 64 8.74 0.86 15.69
C GLY A 64 9.08 -0.22 16.73
N THR A 65 8.56 -1.44 16.56
CA THR A 65 8.85 -2.58 17.46
C THR A 65 10.05 -3.40 17.00
N THR A 66 10.25 -3.55 15.69
CA THR A 66 11.31 -4.43 15.15
C THR A 66 12.68 -3.76 15.11
N TYR A 67 12.74 -2.43 14.95
CA TYR A 67 14.03 -1.74 14.87
C TYR A 67 14.87 -1.85 16.16
N PRO A 68 14.31 -1.68 17.37
CA PRO A 68 15.07 -1.88 18.62
C PRO A 68 15.67 -3.29 18.75
N ASP A 69 14.92 -4.33 18.34
CA ASP A 69 15.33 -5.72 18.48
C ASP A 69 16.40 -6.15 17.48
N PHE A 70 16.29 -5.69 16.22
CA PHE A 70 17.10 -6.23 15.12
C PHE A 70 18.07 -5.22 14.51
N LEU A 71 17.99 -3.94 14.90
CA LEU A 71 18.67 -2.81 14.27
C LEU A 71 18.50 -2.76 12.74
N CYS A 72 17.35 -3.24 12.26
CA CYS A 72 16.97 -3.25 10.87
C CYS A 72 15.47 -2.96 10.72
N PHE A 73 15.06 -2.39 9.59
CA PHE A 73 13.66 -2.10 9.32
C PHE A 73 13.03 -3.22 8.48
N ALA A 74 11.86 -3.74 8.88
CA ALA A 74 11.17 -4.71 8.04
C ALA A 74 10.58 -4.06 6.78
N SER A 75 10.15 -2.79 6.85
CA SER A 75 9.50 -2.09 5.72
C SER A 75 10.36 -0.99 5.06
N ASN A 76 11.25 -0.33 5.80
CA ASN A 76 11.99 0.85 5.31
C ASN A 76 13.33 0.50 4.63
N GLN A 77 13.26 0.07 3.36
CA GLN A 77 14.43 -0.45 2.64
C GLN A 77 15.48 0.58 2.20
N THR A 78 15.13 1.88 2.12
CA THR A 78 16.13 2.94 1.89
C THR A 78 17.10 3.00 3.06
N GLY A 79 16.61 2.91 4.30
CA GLY A 79 17.44 2.86 5.50
C GLY A 79 18.34 1.61 5.50
N ASN A 80 17.76 0.44 5.21
CA ASN A 80 18.51 -0.81 5.16
C ASN A 80 19.64 -0.81 4.12
N SER A 81 19.44 -0.18 2.96
CA SER A 81 20.51 -0.04 1.94
C SER A 81 21.72 0.72 2.50
N VAL A 82 21.48 1.77 3.29
CA VAL A 82 22.55 2.53 3.95
C VAL A 82 23.19 1.71 5.08
N LEU A 83 22.38 1.05 5.92
CA LEU A 83 22.88 0.18 6.98
C LEU A 83 23.77 -0.95 6.43
N LEU A 84 23.39 -1.53 5.29
CA LEU A 84 24.18 -2.55 4.62
C LEU A 84 25.56 -1.99 4.20
N ALA A 85 25.60 -0.80 3.59
CA ALA A 85 26.84 -0.16 3.18
C ALA A 85 27.75 0.17 4.37
N VAL A 86 27.19 0.74 5.45
CA VAL A 86 27.94 1.05 6.68
C VAL A 86 28.45 -0.22 7.34
N GLY A 87 27.63 -1.27 7.41
CA GLY A 87 28.02 -2.56 7.98
C GLY A 87 29.14 -3.25 7.19
N LEU A 88 29.08 -3.20 5.86
CA LEU A 88 30.10 -3.79 4.98
C LEU A 88 31.45 -3.08 5.10
N THR A 89 31.42 -1.75 5.24
CA THR A 89 32.62 -0.92 5.39
C THR A 89 33.14 -0.85 6.82
N ARG A 90 32.38 -1.38 7.80
CA ARG A 90 32.67 -1.30 9.24
C ARG A 90 32.90 0.14 9.73
N LEU A 91 32.25 1.11 9.08
CA LEU A 91 32.41 2.52 9.41
C LEU A 91 31.77 2.85 10.76
N GLY A 92 32.49 3.59 11.59
CA GLY A 92 31.95 4.17 12.82
C GLY A 92 31.67 3.20 13.97
N GLY A 93 32.07 1.93 13.88
CA GLY A 93 31.93 0.96 14.99
C GLY A 93 30.48 0.62 15.36
N VAL A 94 29.51 0.96 14.51
CA VAL A 94 28.10 0.66 14.74
C VAL A 94 27.88 -0.85 14.65
N PRO A 95 27.23 -1.51 15.64
CA PRO A 95 27.05 -2.96 15.67
C PRO A 95 25.94 -3.41 14.70
N ILE A 96 26.12 -3.19 13.40
CA ILE A 96 25.14 -3.56 12.38
C ILE A 96 25.24 -5.06 12.09
N ASN A 97 24.13 -5.78 12.27
CA ASN A 97 24.04 -7.16 11.84
C ASN A 97 23.75 -7.25 10.32
N LEU A 98 24.79 -7.58 9.55
CA LEU A 98 24.69 -7.71 8.08
C LEU A 98 23.69 -8.77 7.63
N SER A 99 23.53 -9.86 8.39
CA SER A 99 22.57 -10.92 8.05
C SER A 99 21.13 -10.45 8.21
N ASN A 100 20.82 -9.74 9.30
CA ASN A 100 19.50 -9.17 9.53
C ASN A 100 19.11 -8.20 8.40
N VAL A 101 19.99 -7.23 8.12
CA VAL A 101 19.76 -6.22 7.08
C VAL A 101 19.69 -6.86 5.68
N GLY A 102 20.59 -7.80 5.38
CA GLY A 102 20.61 -8.52 4.11
C GLY A 102 19.35 -9.34 3.87
N VAL A 103 18.92 -10.12 4.86
CA VAL A 103 17.66 -10.89 4.78
C VAL A 103 16.47 -9.95 4.64
N SER A 104 16.40 -8.88 5.43
CA SER A 104 15.30 -7.92 5.30
C SER A 104 15.21 -7.35 3.89
N LEU A 105 16.33 -6.90 3.32
CA LEU A 105 16.35 -6.29 2.00
C LEU A 105 15.98 -7.29 0.91
N SER A 106 16.60 -8.47 0.93
CA SER A 106 16.35 -9.52 -0.08
C SER A 106 14.91 -10.02 -0.04
N LEU A 107 14.35 -10.27 1.15
CA LEU A 107 13.00 -10.84 1.27
C LEU A 107 11.91 -9.80 1.02
N PHE A 108 12.14 -8.52 1.36
CA PHE A 108 11.25 -7.44 0.94
C PHE A 108 11.18 -7.32 -0.58
N ILE A 109 12.33 -7.32 -1.26
CA ILE A 109 12.39 -7.26 -2.72
C ILE A 109 11.73 -8.50 -3.34
N ALA A 110 12.02 -9.69 -2.79
CA ALA A 110 11.42 -10.93 -3.25
C ALA A 110 9.90 -10.95 -3.07
N GLY A 111 9.38 -10.47 -1.93
CA GLY A 111 7.95 -10.36 -1.65
C GLY A 111 7.25 -9.44 -2.64
N GLY A 112 7.78 -8.23 -2.85
CA GLY A 112 7.24 -7.29 -3.82
C GLY A 112 7.32 -7.80 -5.26
N TRP A 113 8.40 -8.49 -5.62
CA TRP A 113 8.57 -9.07 -6.96
C TRP A 113 7.61 -10.25 -7.19
N ILE A 114 7.65 -11.27 -6.35
CA ILE A 114 6.86 -12.50 -6.50
C ILE A 114 5.38 -12.17 -6.45
N MET A 115 4.92 -11.48 -5.40
CA MET A 115 3.50 -11.17 -5.25
C MET A 115 3.04 -10.12 -6.27
N GLY A 116 3.90 -9.19 -6.66
CA GLY A 116 3.62 -8.27 -7.76
C GLY A 116 3.39 -8.97 -9.10
N GLN A 117 4.25 -9.94 -9.45
CA GLN A 117 4.10 -10.71 -10.70
C GLN A 117 2.91 -11.66 -10.66
N LEU A 118 2.66 -12.33 -9.53
CA LEU A 118 1.45 -13.13 -9.34
C LEU A 118 0.20 -12.26 -9.46
N GLY A 119 0.22 -11.04 -8.90
CA GLY A 119 -0.83 -10.05 -9.09
C GLY A 119 -1.07 -9.70 -10.55
N ASN A 120 -0.01 -9.51 -11.34
CA ASN A 120 -0.14 -9.25 -12.78
C ASN A 120 -0.82 -10.42 -13.52
N ALA A 121 -0.55 -11.67 -13.11
CA ALA A 121 -1.15 -12.86 -13.69
C ALA A 121 -2.62 -13.06 -13.26
N PHE A 122 -2.94 -12.86 -11.98
CA PHE A 122 -4.27 -13.12 -11.43
C PHE A 122 -5.21 -11.91 -11.47
N GLY A 123 -4.67 -10.70 -11.66
CA GLY A 123 -5.36 -9.42 -11.68
C GLY A 123 -5.23 -8.66 -10.35
N CYS A 124 -4.30 -7.71 -10.28
CA CYS A 124 -3.89 -7.04 -9.04
C CYS A 124 -5.01 -6.30 -8.30
N ARG A 125 -6.09 -5.92 -8.98
CA ARG A 125 -7.24 -5.19 -8.38
C ARG A 125 -8.42 -6.12 -8.07
N ARG A 126 -8.36 -7.41 -8.40
CA ARG A 126 -9.45 -8.35 -8.16
C ARG A 126 -9.61 -8.59 -6.66
N ARG A 127 -10.85 -8.56 -6.16
CA ARG A 127 -11.15 -8.77 -4.73
C ARG A 127 -10.56 -10.07 -4.19
N LEU A 128 -10.68 -11.17 -4.94
CA LEU A 128 -10.12 -12.45 -4.52
C LEU A 128 -8.61 -12.39 -4.34
N TRP A 129 -7.90 -11.76 -5.27
CA TRP A 129 -6.45 -11.60 -5.20
C TRP A 129 -6.05 -10.79 -3.96
N LEU A 130 -6.67 -9.63 -3.77
CA LEU A 130 -6.41 -8.75 -2.62
C LEU A 130 -6.72 -9.44 -1.28
N LEU A 131 -7.81 -10.23 -1.21
CA LEU A 131 -8.14 -11.00 -0.01
C LEU A 131 -7.10 -12.08 0.26
N VAL A 132 -6.70 -12.84 -0.75
CA VAL A 132 -5.70 -13.92 -0.60
C VAL A 132 -4.33 -13.35 -0.23
N SER A 133 -3.88 -12.29 -0.89
CA SER A 133 -2.60 -11.63 -0.55
C SER A 133 -2.63 -11.07 0.88
N SER A 134 -3.72 -10.39 1.27
CA SER A 134 -3.86 -9.84 2.62
C SER A 134 -3.92 -10.92 3.70
N LEU A 135 -4.57 -12.05 3.43
CA LEU A 135 -4.59 -13.20 4.35
C LEU A 135 -3.19 -13.83 4.50
N LEU A 136 -2.43 -13.93 3.40
CA LEU A 136 -1.06 -14.44 3.43
C LEU A 136 -0.15 -13.50 4.24
N GLN A 137 -0.22 -12.19 3.98
CA GLN A 137 0.49 -11.16 4.76
C GLN A 137 0.16 -11.26 6.25
N THR A 138 -1.13 -11.32 6.57
CA THR A 138 -1.61 -11.48 7.95
C THR A 138 -1.04 -12.73 8.60
N ALA A 139 -1.09 -13.88 7.92
CA ALA A 139 -0.55 -15.14 8.43
C ALA A 139 0.95 -15.05 8.72
N MET A 140 1.74 -14.37 7.87
CA MET A 140 3.17 -14.16 8.09
C MET A 140 3.45 -13.28 9.32
N VAL A 141 2.69 -12.20 9.50
CA VAL A 141 2.82 -11.32 10.68
C VAL A 141 2.46 -12.07 11.97
N PHE A 142 1.36 -12.83 11.98
CA PHE A 142 0.99 -13.64 13.14
C PHE A 142 1.98 -14.78 13.41
N ALA A 143 2.56 -15.39 12.38
CA ALA A 143 3.61 -16.39 12.54
C ALA A 143 4.87 -15.77 13.16
N ALA A 144 5.30 -14.59 12.72
CA ALA A 144 6.41 -13.86 13.32
C ALA A 144 6.15 -13.53 14.79
N ALA A 145 4.96 -13.00 15.11
CA ALA A 145 4.56 -12.75 16.50
C ALA A 145 4.52 -14.03 17.34
N GLY A 146 4.04 -15.14 16.79
CA GLY A 146 4.03 -16.44 17.45
C GLY A 146 5.42 -16.99 17.73
N ILE A 147 6.38 -16.78 16.82
CA ILE A 147 7.79 -17.14 17.01
C ILE A 147 8.37 -16.34 18.19
N ILE A 148 8.20 -15.02 18.20
CA ILE A 148 8.68 -14.16 19.29
C ILE A 148 8.03 -14.57 20.61
N TYR A 149 6.71 -14.80 20.63
CA TYR A 149 5.98 -15.19 21.84
C TYR A 149 6.47 -16.53 22.43
N ARG A 150 6.84 -17.49 21.57
CA ARG A 150 7.26 -18.84 22.01
C ARG A 150 8.74 -18.95 22.32
N LEU A 151 9.60 -18.30 21.54
CA LEU A 151 11.05 -18.46 21.60
C LEU A 151 11.77 -17.26 22.22
N GLY A 152 11.05 -16.17 22.48
CA GLY A 152 11.61 -14.90 22.92
C GLY A 152 12.17 -14.08 21.76
N VAL A 153 12.53 -12.83 22.08
CA VAL A 153 13.27 -11.95 21.17
C VAL A 153 14.73 -12.39 21.15
N ALA A 154 15.27 -12.61 19.96
CA ALA A 154 16.70 -12.83 19.74
C ALA A 154 17.20 -11.77 18.75
N GLU A 155 18.25 -11.03 19.11
CA GLU A 155 18.80 -9.97 18.24
C GLU A 155 19.42 -10.54 16.96
N THR A 156 19.93 -11.78 17.02
CA THR A 156 20.65 -12.44 15.93
C THR A 156 20.34 -13.93 15.83
N GLY A 157 20.76 -14.56 14.73
CA GLY A 157 20.62 -16.00 14.53
C GLY A 157 19.30 -16.42 13.89
N PRO A 158 19.02 -17.74 13.82
CA PRO A 158 17.92 -18.27 12.99
C PRO A 158 16.53 -17.75 13.37
N VAL A 159 16.29 -17.51 14.67
CA VAL A 159 15.01 -16.97 15.16
C VAL A 159 14.80 -15.55 14.65
N ALA A 160 15.81 -14.69 14.81
CA ALA A 160 15.80 -13.31 14.30
C ALA A 160 15.57 -13.28 12.79
N LEU A 161 16.35 -14.09 12.04
CA LEU A 161 16.25 -14.16 10.58
C LEU A 161 14.88 -14.68 10.13
N GLY A 162 14.29 -15.63 10.84
CA GLY A 162 12.94 -16.13 10.54
C GLY A 162 11.86 -15.07 10.73
N VAL A 163 11.91 -14.33 11.84
CA VAL A 163 11.00 -13.20 12.11
C VAL A 163 11.16 -12.11 11.04
N ILE A 164 12.39 -11.67 10.79
CA ILE A 164 12.69 -10.64 9.80
C ILE A 164 12.24 -11.08 8.40
N ALA A 165 12.50 -12.33 8.01
CA ALA A 165 12.10 -12.86 6.70
C ALA A 165 10.58 -12.78 6.48
N LEU A 166 9.80 -13.20 7.48
CA LEU A 166 8.33 -13.16 7.41
C LEU A 166 7.81 -11.73 7.31
N LEU A 167 8.29 -10.83 8.18
CA LEU A 167 7.84 -9.44 8.23
C LEU A 167 8.28 -8.65 6.98
N ALA A 168 9.52 -8.83 6.54
CA ALA A 168 10.05 -8.16 5.36
C ALA A 168 9.33 -8.61 4.08
N PHE A 169 9.13 -9.92 3.89
CA PHE A 169 8.39 -10.44 2.73
C PHE A 169 6.95 -9.93 2.73
N SER A 170 6.26 -9.99 3.88
CA SER A 170 4.91 -9.44 4.05
C SER A 170 4.84 -7.95 3.70
N SER A 171 5.81 -7.16 4.16
CA SER A 171 5.88 -5.72 3.87
C SER A 171 6.12 -5.45 2.39
N GLY A 172 6.96 -6.26 1.73
CA GLY A 172 7.21 -6.18 0.30
C GLY A 172 5.95 -6.44 -0.54
N ASP A 173 5.18 -7.47 -0.18
CA ASP A 173 3.88 -7.76 -0.79
C ASP A 173 2.90 -6.60 -0.57
N GLN A 174 2.76 -6.11 0.67
CA GLN A 174 1.87 -4.99 1.00
C GLN A 174 2.14 -3.75 0.13
N VAL A 175 3.41 -3.37 -0.03
CA VAL A 175 3.81 -2.22 -0.85
C VAL A 175 3.51 -2.46 -2.33
N ALA A 176 3.78 -3.66 -2.85
CA ALA A 176 3.45 -4.01 -4.23
C ALA A 176 1.93 -4.00 -4.49
N MET A 177 1.15 -4.51 -3.55
CA MET A 177 -0.32 -4.49 -3.56
C MET A 177 -0.84 -3.05 -3.56
N ALA A 178 -0.40 -2.20 -2.63
CA ALA A 178 -0.80 -0.80 -2.52
C ALA A 178 -0.51 -0.02 -3.81
N ARG A 179 0.69 -0.19 -4.37
CA ARG A 179 1.09 0.40 -5.66
C ARG A 179 0.17 -0.02 -6.81
N SER A 180 -0.26 -1.28 -6.81
CA SER A 180 -1.14 -1.83 -7.85
C SER A 180 -2.57 -1.28 -7.79
N LEU A 181 -2.99 -0.75 -6.63
CA LEU A 181 -4.30 -0.12 -6.45
C LEU A 181 -4.37 1.31 -7.01
N LYS A 182 -3.24 1.92 -7.40
CA LYS A 182 -3.13 3.24 -8.03
C LYS A 182 -3.62 4.43 -7.19
N ILE A 183 -3.73 4.25 -5.86
CA ILE A 183 -3.89 5.35 -4.90
C ILE A 183 -2.50 5.77 -4.47
N MET A 184 -1.80 6.48 -5.36
CA MET A 184 -0.35 6.72 -5.24
C MET A 184 0.02 7.62 -4.04
N GLU A 185 -0.96 8.32 -3.46
CA GLU A 185 -0.75 9.15 -2.28
C GLU A 185 -0.60 8.35 -0.98
N ILE A 186 -1.07 7.10 -0.95
CA ILE A 186 -1.01 6.22 0.23
C ILE A 186 -0.18 4.99 -0.15
N THR A 187 1.13 5.11 -0.01
CA THR A 187 2.07 4.05 -0.38
C THR A 187 2.16 2.92 0.64
N THR A 188 1.60 3.12 1.84
CA THR A 188 1.66 2.24 3.02
C THR A 188 3.04 2.08 3.66
N ALA A 189 4.11 2.33 2.90
CA ALA A 189 5.48 2.46 3.37
C ALA A 189 6.22 3.58 2.60
N MET A 190 7.38 4.00 3.09
CA MET A 190 8.25 5.03 2.48
C MET A 190 7.61 6.44 2.42
N ALA A 191 7.92 7.26 3.41
CA ALA A 191 7.29 8.57 3.59
C ALA A 191 7.91 9.72 2.79
N THR A 192 9.16 9.61 2.35
CA THR A 192 9.94 10.75 1.82
C THR A 192 9.25 11.44 0.65
N ALA A 193 8.80 10.69 -0.35
CA ALA A 193 8.09 11.26 -1.50
C ALA A 193 6.76 11.91 -1.06
N ALA A 194 6.01 11.28 -0.15
CA ALA A 194 4.75 11.84 0.34
C ALA A 194 4.94 13.15 1.12
N TYR A 195 6.03 13.29 1.89
CA TYR A 195 6.41 14.57 2.52
C TYR A 195 6.64 15.66 1.48
N ILE A 196 7.49 15.38 0.48
CA ILE A 196 7.82 16.38 -0.54
C ILE A 196 6.59 16.73 -1.38
N ASP A 197 5.85 15.72 -1.88
CA ASP A 197 4.65 15.90 -2.68
C ASP A 197 3.53 16.65 -1.94
N LEU A 198 3.49 16.58 -0.61
CA LEU A 198 2.59 17.37 0.22
C LEU A 198 3.06 18.84 0.25
N LEU A 199 4.34 19.07 0.51
CA LEU A 199 4.88 20.43 0.72
C LEU A 199 4.95 21.25 -0.56
N ILE A 200 5.14 20.61 -1.72
CA ILE A 200 5.20 21.29 -3.02
C ILE A 200 3.84 21.34 -3.74
N ASP A 201 2.77 20.84 -3.12
CA ASP A 201 1.44 20.80 -3.74
C ASP A 201 0.96 22.23 -4.08
N PRO A 202 0.74 22.57 -5.37
CA PRO A 202 0.31 23.92 -5.75
C PRO A 202 -1.10 24.26 -5.22
N GLU A 203 -1.87 23.25 -4.84
CA GLU A 203 -3.20 23.35 -4.26
C GLU A 203 -3.21 23.06 -2.74
N LEU A 204 -2.06 23.17 -2.06
CA LEU A 204 -1.90 22.86 -0.64
C LEU A 204 -2.94 23.56 0.25
N PHE A 205 -3.17 24.86 0.00
CA PHE A 205 -4.09 25.70 0.78
C PHE A 205 -5.52 25.75 0.22
N LYS A 206 -5.83 25.00 -0.85
CA LYS A 206 -7.21 24.94 -1.37
C LYS A 206 -8.10 24.12 -0.43
N ALA A 207 -9.35 24.59 -0.28
CA ALA A 207 -10.33 23.98 0.62
C ALA A 207 -10.66 22.52 0.28
N ARG A 208 -10.57 22.14 -1.00
CA ARG A 208 -10.81 20.76 -1.47
C ARG A 208 -9.61 20.28 -2.28
N ASN A 209 -8.84 19.35 -1.70
CA ASN A 209 -7.75 18.66 -2.37
C ASN A 209 -7.65 17.24 -1.78
N ARG A 210 -8.26 16.26 -2.46
CA ARG A 210 -8.30 14.87 -2.00
C ARG A 210 -6.90 14.20 -1.99
N PRO A 211 -6.06 14.36 -3.02
CA PRO A 211 -4.67 13.89 -2.97
C PRO A 211 -3.88 14.42 -1.77
N ARG A 212 -3.94 15.73 -1.51
CA ARG A 212 -3.31 16.33 -0.33
C ARG A 212 -3.81 15.71 0.97
N ASN A 213 -5.13 15.54 1.12
CA ASN A 213 -5.71 14.93 2.31
C ASN A 213 -5.22 13.50 2.52
N ARG A 214 -5.12 12.71 1.43
CA ARG A 214 -4.59 11.34 1.49
C ARG A 214 -3.12 11.31 1.94
N ARG A 215 -2.26 12.19 1.41
CA ARG A 215 -0.85 12.29 1.83
C ARG A 215 -0.73 12.67 3.30
N VAL A 216 -1.50 13.66 3.76
CA VAL A 216 -1.53 14.08 5.16
C VAL A 216 -1.96 12.92 6.07
N LEU A 217 -3.06 12.25 5.74
CA LEU A 217 -3.55 11.11 6.51
C LEU A 217 -2.55 9.96 6.51
N PHE A 218 -1.93 9.64 5.38
CA PHE A 218 -0.89 8.62 5.27
C PHE A 218 0.29 8.91 6.21
N LEU A 219 0.84 10.13 6.18
CA LEU A 219 1.95 10.54 7.02
C LEU A 219 1.59 10.49 8.51
N ILE A 220 0.41 11.00 8.88
CA ILE A 220 -0.09 10.95 10.26
C ILE A 220 -0.25 9.50 10.72
N SER A 221 -0.89 8.64 9.91
CA SER A 221 -1.09 7.23 10.25
C SER A 221 0.23 6.50 10.46
N LEU A 222 1.19 6.68 9.56
CA LEU A 222 2.51 6.03 9.66
C LEU A 222 3.25 6.48 10.93
N VAL A 223 3.31 7.79 11.19
CA VAL A 223 3.98 8.35 12.37
C VAL A 223 3.29 7.94 13.66
N ALA A 224 1.95 8.02 13.72
CA ALA A 224 1.17 7.57 14.86
C ALA A 224 1.38 6.08 15.15
N GLY A 225 1.47 5.26 14.10
CA GLY A 225 1.82 3.85 14.20
C GLY A 225 3.19 3.63 14.81
N SER A 226 4.21 4.35 14.34
CA SER A 226 5.56 4.26 14.91
C SER A 226 5.62 4.65 16.38
N PHE A 227 4.91 5.71 16.79
CA PHE A 227 4.79 6.05 18.21
C PHE A 227 4.06 4.97 19.01
N ALA A 228 2.97 4.40 18.48
CA ALA A 228 2.24 3.32 19.13
C ALA A 228 3.12 2.07 19.32
N GLY A 229 3.88 1.67 18.29
CA GLY A 229 4.83 0.56 18.36
C GLY A 229 5.94 0.81 19.38
N ALA A 230 6.57 1.98 19.35
CA ALA A 230 7.62 2.35 20.30
C ALA A 230 7.10 2.39 21.75
N PHE A 231 5.88 2.90 21.98
CA PHE A 231 5.28 2.91 23.32
C PHE A 231 4.89 1.53 23.82
N ALA A 232 4.42 0.66 22.94
CA ALA A 232 4.12 -0.73 23.27
C ALA A 232 5.40 -1.47 23.65
N TYR A 233 6.47 -1.28 22.87
CA TYR A 233 7.79 -1.86 23.13
C TYR A 233 8.37 -1.39 24.47
N ALA A 234 8.28 -0.10 24.78
CA ALA A 234 8.80 0.46 26.03
C ALA A 234 8.10 -0.05 27.31
N ARG A 235 6.96 -0.74 27.17
CA ARG A 235 6.15 -1.28 28.29
C ARG A 235 6.10 -2.81 28.32
N ALA A 236 6.72 -3.49 27.37
CA ALA A 236 6.81 -4.95 27.30
C ALA A 236 7.93 -5.48 28.19
#